data_AF-A0A401NFD1-F1
#
_entry.id   AF-A0A401NFD1-F1
#
_cell.length_a   1.000
_cell.length_b   1.000
_cell.length_c   1.000
_cell.angle_alpha   90.00
_cell.angle_beta   90.00
_cell.angle_gamma   90.00
#
_symmetry.space_group_name_H-M   'P 1'
#
loop_
_entity.id
_entity.type
_entity.pdbx_description
1 polymer ?
#
loop_
_entity_poly.entity_id
_entity_poly.type
_entity_poly.pdbx_seq_one_letter_code
_entity_poly.pdbx_strand_id
1 'polypeptide(L)'
;MGTKEDSATRERKALRYSLVVATALAVLAAFWGWISQSQVILLDGVYALIGMVLTALSLRVSRIADSGPTARFPFGKEALIPVVIAVQGMALLATLAYAAVEAVRVILAGGADVTAGSLVAYGAVSAVVSIIIWRYVGQVDRTSDLLVAEARQWGASAAFSALVAVGAVVAMILGRTDFSDADRYVDSVLVLLGCAMLVPQPYALLRTALIELLEGAPGENVQARVHEAITAVRDEFGLDEPTLTMSKVGRKLYIEATFMVAPHSWDIDGEDAVRRSFATSLADLPYEPWLNIELTTDPALML
;
A
#
# COMPACT_ATOMS: atom_id res chain seq x y z
N MET A 1 -21.95 20.47 -18.42
CA MET A 1 -22.40 19.79 -17.19
C MET A 1 -22.42 18.29 -17.48
N GLY A 2 -21.23 17.66 -17.48
CA GLY A 2 -21.13 16.20 -17.59
C GLY A 2 -21.47 15.62 -16.23
N THR A 3 -22.43 14.71 -16.18
CA THR A 3 -22.96 14.14 -14.94
C THR A 3 -21.84 13.37 -14.21
N LYS A 4 -21.88 13.33 -12.86
CA LYS A 4 -20.97 12.48 -12.04
C LYS A 4 -20.96 11.00 -12.51
N GLU A 5 -22.02 10.59 -13.20
CA GLU A 5 -22.18 9.27 -13.80
C GLU A 5 -21.24 9.06 -15.01
N ASP A 6 -20.99 10.09 -15.82
CA ASP A 6 -20.04 10.05 -16.94
C ASP A 6 -18.58 10.03 -16.47
N SER A 7 -18.26 10.64 -15.32
CA SER A 7 -16.90 10.57 -14.74
C SER A 7 -16.65 9.19 -14.12
N ALA A 8 -17.59 8.65 -13.33
CA ALA A 8 -17.49 7.32 -12.75
C ALA A 8 -17.39 6.20 -13.81
N THR A 9 -18.12 6.33 -14.92
CA THR A 9 -18.06 5.37 -16.03
C THR A 9 -16.71 5.43 -16.76
N ARG A 10 -16.17 6.64 -16.97
CA ARG A 10 -14.83 6.85 -17.57
C ARG A 10 -13.72 6.32 -16.67
N GLU A 11 -13.79 6.59 -15.37
CA GLU A 11 -12.87 6.07 -14.36
C GLU A 11 -12.84 4.54 -14.37
N ARG A 12 -14.01 3.89 -14.24
CA ARG A 12 -14.08 2.42 -14.24
C ARG A 12 -13.55 1.81 -15.53
N LYS A 13 -13.79 2.46 -16.68
CA LYS A 13 -13.24 2.02 -17.97
C LYS A 13 -11.71 2.18 -18.00
N ALA A 14 -11.18 3.29 -17.50
CA ALA A 14 -9.75 3.53 -17.41
C ALA A 14 -9.05 2.53 -16.47
N LEU A 15 -9.60 2.28 -15.28
CA LEU A 15 -9.08 1.30 -14.32
C LEU A 15 -9.11 -0.14 -14.90
N ARG A 16 -10.20 -0.53 -15.58
CA ARG A 16 -10.27 -1.83 -16.26
C ARG A 16 -9.24 -1.98 -17.36
N TYR A 17 -9.07 -0.93 -18.16
CA TYR A 17 -8.06 -0.92 -19.22
C TYR A 17 -6.66 -1.03 -18.62
N SER A 18 -6.38 -0.26 -17.57
CA SER A 18 -5.12 -0.29 -16.84
C SER A 18 -4.80 -1.68 -16.29
N LEU A 19 -5.77 -2.32 -15.64
CA LEU A 19 -5.65 -3.69 -15.13
C LEU A 19 -5.30 -4.69 -16.23
N VAL A 20 -6.01 -4.65 -17.37
CA VAL A 20 -5.75 -5.54 -18.50
C VAL A 20 -4.34 -5.36 -19.05
N VAL A 21 -3.89 -4.11 -19.22
CA VAL A 21 -2.54 -3.81 -19.71
C VAL A 21 -1.48 -4.25 -18.70
N ALA A 22 -1.68 -3.98 -17.40
CA ALA A 22 -0.77 -4.41 -16.34
C ALA A 22 -0.64 -5.94 -16.29
N THR A 23 -1.77 -6.66 -16.37
CA THR A 23 -1.76 -8.13 -16.41
C THR A 23 -1.03 -8.65 -17.65
N ALA A 24 -1.30 -8.08 -18.83
CA ALA A 24 -0.65 -8.48 -20.08
C ALA A 24 0.87 -8.24 -20.02
N LEU A 25 1.31 -7.09 -19.50
CA LEU A 25 2.74 -6.80 -19.32
C LEU A 25 3.40 -7.76 -18.33
N ALA A 26 2.76 -8.05 -17.19
CA ALA A 26 3.33 -8.95 -16.19
C ALA A 26 3.52 -10.38 -16.72
N VAL A 27 2.54 -10.89 -17.48
CA VAL A 27 2.64 -12.20 -18.14
C VAL A 27 3.71 -12.19 -19.23
N LEU A 28 3.74 -11.13 -20.05
CA LEU A 28 4.76 -10.97 -21.10
C LEU A 28 6.16 -10.92 -20.49
N ALA A 29 6.36 -10.15 -19.43
CA ALA A 29 7.63 -10.02 -18.72
C ALA A 29 8.07 -11.36 -18.12
N ALA A 30 7.18 -12.09 -17.45
CA ALA A 30 7.52 -13.39 -16.88
C ALA A 30 7.90 -14.41 -17.97
N PHE A 31 7.15 -14.46 -19.07
CA PHE A 31 7.42 -15.36 -20.20
C PHE A 31 8.70 -14.98 -20.95
N TRP A 32 8.87 -13.69 -21.23
CA TRP A 32 10.04 -13.18 -21.94
C TRP A 32 11.30 -13.31 -21.10
N GLY A 33 11.25 -12.98 -19.80
CA GLY A 33 12.37 -13.13 -18.88
C GLY A 33 12.84 -14.57 -18.75
N TRP A 34 11.92 -15.54 -18.75
CA TRP A 34 12.28 -16.96 -18.82
C TRP A 34 12.99 -17.27 -20.15
N ILE A 35 12.39 -16.96 -21.30
CA ILE A 35 12.99 -17.29 -22.61
C ILE A 35 14.34 -16.61 -22.80
N SER A 36 14.45 -15.34 -22.43
CA SER A 36 15.67 -14.55 -22.59
C SER A 36 16.72 -14.81 -21.51
N GLN A 37 16.41 -15.67 -20.52
CA GLN A 37 17.24 -15.93 -19.33
C GLN A 37 17.66 -14.65 -18.60
N SER A 38 16.80 -13.62 -18.60
CA SER A 38 17.08 -12.34 -17.93
C SER A 38 16.40 -12.32 -16.58
N GLN A 39 17.21 -12.19 -15.53
CA GLN A 39 16.76 -12.14 -14.15
C GLN A 39 15.99 -10.85 -13.87
N VAL A 40 16.39 -9.70 -14.44
CA VAL A 40 15.71 -8.42 -14.17
C VAL A 40 14.31 -8.38 -14.80
N ILE A 41 14.16 -8.92 -16.01
CA ILE A 41 12.86 -9.00 -16.70
C ILE A 41 11.95 -9.99 -15.97
N LEU A 42 12.50 -11.15 -15.57
CA LEU A 42 11.76 -12.15 -14.81
C LEU A 42 11.31 -11.59 -13.44
N LEU A 43 12.17 -10.83 -12.75
CA LEU A 43 11.84 -10.16 -11.50
C LEU A 43 10.63 -9.23 -11.68
N ASP A 44 10.63 -8.36 -12.69
CA ASP A 44 9.53 -7.42 -12.97
C ASP A 44 8.21 -8.16 -13.17
N GLY A 45 8.20 -9.19 -14.03
CA GLY A 45 7.02 -9.99 -14.30
C GLY A 45 6.50 -10.78 -13.09
N VAL A 46 7.38 -11.51 -12.41
CA VAL A 46 7.01 -12.33 -11.24
C VAL A 46 6.54 -11.46 -10.07
N TYR A 47 7.22 -10.33 -9.81
CA TYR A 47 6.82 -9.38 -8.77
C TYR A 47 5.42 -8.83 -9.03
N ALA A 48 5.13 -8.41 -10.27
CA ALA A 48 3.81 -7.93 -10.66
C ALA A 48 2.72 -9.03 -10.56
N LEU A 49 3.01 -10.25 -11.02
CA LEU A 49 2.08 -11.38 -10.93
C LEU A 49 1.74 -11.74 -9.49
N ILE A 50 2.75 -11.89 -8.63
CA ILE A 50 2.56 -12.17 -7.20
C ILE A 50 1.77 -11.05 -6.54
N GLY A 51 2.14 -9.78 -6.81
CA GLY A 51 1.43 -8.61 -6.34
C GLY A 51 -0.06 -8.64 -6.70
N MET A 52 -0.39 -8.90 -7.98
CA MET A 52 -1.79 -8.98 -8.44
C MET A 52 -2.58 -10.10 -7.74
N VAL A 53 -2.00 -11.28 -7.56
CA VAL A 53 -2.65 -12.39 -6.84
C VAL A 53 -2.93 -12.00 -5.39
N LEU A 54 -1.95 -11.40 -4.72
CA LEU A 54 -2.08 -10.95 -3.32
C LEU A 54 -3.09 -9.82 -3.17
N THR A 55 -3.12 -8.86 -4.10
CA THR A 55 -4.16 -7.81 -4.14
C THR A 55 -5.54 -8.41 -4.34
N ALA A 56 -5.71 -9.39 -5.25
CA ALA A 56 -6.98 -10.07 -5.44
C ALA A 56 -7.42 -10.83 -4.17
N LEU A 57 -6.49 -11.45 -3.45
CA LEU A 57 -6.73 -12.06 -2.15
C LEU A 57 -7.17 -11.03 -1.11
N SER A 58 -6.45 -9.90 -1.02
CA SER A 58 -6.78 -8.78 -0.12
C SER A 58 -8.19 -8.24 -0.37
N LEU A 59 -8.58 -8.07 -1.63
CA LEU A 59 -9.94 -7.65 -2.00
C LEU A 59 -11.01 -8.68 -1.58
N ARG A 60 -10.72 -9.99 -1.70
CA ARG A 60 -11.66 -11.02 -1.22
C ARG A 60 -11.78 -10.98 0.30
N VAL A 61 -10.66 -10.79 1.01
CA VAL A 61 -10.64 -10.73 2.47
C VAL A 61 -11.34 -9.49 3.00
N SER A 62 -11.17 -8.34 2.33
CA SER A 62 -11.91 -7.12 2.64
C SER A 62 -13.43 -7.35 2.60
N ARG A 63 -13.95 -8.05 1.59
CA ARG A 63 -15.39 -8.41 1.53
C ARG A 63 -15.83 -9.37 2.64
N ILE A 64 -14.92 -10.22 3.13
CA ILE A 64 -15.21 -11.11 4.26
C ILE A 64 -15.21 -10.33 5.58
N ALA A 65 -14.33 -9.34 5.72
CA ALA A 65 -14.32 -8.43 6.88
C ALA A 65 -15.66 -7.69 7.00
N ASP A 66 -16.22 -7.23 5.87
CA ASP A 66 -17.52 -6.57 5.80
C ASP A 66 -18.73 -7.46 6.20
N SER A 67 -18.53 -8.76 6.47
CA SER A 67 -19.62 -9.66 6.92
C SER A 67 -20.16 -9.37 8.33
N GLY A 68 -19.58 -8.40 9.03
CA GLY A 68 -20.03 -7.93 10.33
C GLY A 68 -19.70 -8.87 11.50
N PRO A 69 -20.10 -8.49 12.73
CA PRO A 69 -19.93 -9.30 13.94
C PRO A 69 -20.61 -10.67 13.88
N THR A 70 -19.99 -11.66 14.53
CA THR A 70 -20.58 -13.00 14.73
C THR A 70 -20.37 -13.44 16.18
N ALA A 71 -21.08 -14.47 16.66
CA ALA A 71 -20.90 -14.97 18.03
C ALA A 71 -19.44 -15.37 18.35
N ARG A 72 -18.69 -15.85 17.34
CA ARG A 72 -17.27 -16.19 17.48
C ARG A 72 -16.34 -14.97 17.35
N PHE A 73 -16.78 -13.93 16.65
CA PHE A 73 -16.01 -12.69 16.42
C PHE A 73 -16.90 -11.48 16.75
N PRO A 74 -17.06 -11.12 18.04
CA PRO A 74 -17.98 -10.07 18.47
C PRO A 74 -17.62 -8.68 17.94
N PHE A 75 -16.34 -8.43 17.72
CA PHE A 75 -15.84 -7.19 17.12
C PHE A 75 -15.74 -7.27 15.59
N GLY A 76 -16.24 -8.33 14.95
CA GLY A 76 -16.10 -8.55 13.50
C GLY A 76 -14.74 -9.14 13.11
N LYS A 77 -14.46 -9.14 11.81
CA LYS A 77 -13.27 -9.79 11.22
C LYS A 77 -12.28 -8.79 10.61
N GLU A 78 -12.30 -7.56 11.09
CA GLU A 78 -11.47 -6.45 10.59
C GLU A 78 -9.98 -6.76 10.64
N ALA A 79 -9.52 -7.50 11.64
CA ALA A 79 -8.12 -7.93 11.78
C ALA A 79 -7.63 -8.79 10.59
N LEU A 80 -8.52 -9.40 9.80
CA LEU A 80 -8.11 -10.13 8.61
C LEU A 80 -7.47 -9.21 7.55
N ILE A 81 -7.85 -7.94 7.51
CA ILE A 81 -7.29 -6.96 6.56
C ILE A 81 -5.78 -6.79 6.80
N PRO A 82 -5.31 -6.36 7.99
CA PRO A 82 -3.87 -6.24 8.23
C PRO A 82 -3.14 -7.59 8.18
N VAL A 83 -3.75 -8.72 8.56
CA VAL A 83 -3.13 -10.05 8.36
C VAL A 83 -2.76 -10.28 6.90
N VAL A 84 -3.69 -10.05 5.97
CA VAL A 84 -3.42 -10.29 4.54
C VAL A 84 -2.45 -9.27 3.96
N ILE A 85 -2.47 -8.02 4.43
CA ILE A 85 -1.48 -7.01 4.06
C ILE A 85 -0.07 -7.42 4.54
N ALA A 86 0.06 -7.96 5.76
CA ALA A 86 1.32 -8.47 6.28
C ALA A 86 1.84 -9.64 5.44
N VAL A 87 0.97 -10.60 5.10
CA VAL A 87 1.30 -11.71 4.18
C VAL A 87 1.75 -11.19 2.83
N GLN A 88 1.08 -10.16 2.31
CA GLN A 88 1.44 -9.54 1.04
C GLN A 88 2.83 -8.90 1.10
N GLY A 89 3.10 -8.09 2.13
CA GLY A 89 4.42 -7.49 2.35
C GLY A 89 5.52 -8.55 2.48
N MET A 90 5.27 -9.61 3.26
CA MET A 90 6.22 -10.70 3.45
C MET A 90 6.51 -11.48 2.17
N ALA A 91 5.49 -11.83 1.38
CA ALA A 91 5.66 -12.56 0.12
C ALA A 91 6.46 -11.75 -0.91
N LEU A 92 6.19 -10.44 -1.02
CA LEU A 92 6.95 -9.55 -1.89
C LEU A 92 8.40 -9.40 -1.42
N LEU A 93 8.64 -9.20 -0.11
CA LEU A 93 10.00 -9.16 0.44
C LEU A 93 10.75 -10.48 0.20
N ALA A 94 10.10 -11.63 0.37
CA ALA A 94 10.70 -12.94 0.10
C ALA A 94 11.07 -13.09 -1.39
N THR A 95 10.24 -12.59 -2.29
CA THR A 95 10.51 -12.57 -3.74
C THR A 95 11.74 -11.73 -4.05
N LEU A 96 11.84 -10.52 -3.47
CA LEU A 96 12.99 -9.64 -3.65
C LEU A 96 14.28 -10.23 -3.04
N ALA A 97 14.18 -10.85 -1.86
CA ALA A 97 15.30 -11.52 -1.23
C ALA A 97 15.81 -12.71 -2.06
N TYR A 98 14.90 -13.53 -2.60
CA TYR A 98 15.23 -14.62 -3.49
C TYR A 98 15.94 -14.11 -4.76
N ALA A 99 15.39 -13.10 -5.42
CA ALA A 99 15.98 -12.50 -6.61
C ALA A 99 17.37 -11.90 -6.34
N ALA A 100 17.55 -11.23 -5.21
CA ALA A 100 18.84 -10.67 -4.81
C ALA A 100 19.90 -11.76 -4.54
N VAL A 101 19.53 -12.83 -3.82
CA VAL A 101 20.42 -13.98 -3.59
C VAL A 101 20.82 -14.63 -4.91
N GLU A 102 19.87 -14.80 -5.83
CA GLU A 102 20.13 -15.41 -7.13
C GLU A 102 21.02 -14.53 -8.02
N ALA A 103 20.81 -13.20 -8.00
CA ALA A 103 21.70 -12.26 -8.68
C ALA A 103 23.13 -12.31 -8.13
N VAL A 104 23.29 -12.36 -6.80
CA VAL A 104 24.62 -12.52 -6.17
C VAL A 104 25.27 -13.84 -6.57
N ARG A 105 24.52 -14.95 -6.61
CA ARG A 105 25.05 -16.25 -7.07
C ARG A 105 25.54 -16.20 -8.50
N VAL A 106 24.78 -15.59 -9.41
CA VAL A 106 25.19 -15.44 -10.82
C VAL A 106 26.45 -14.58 -10.95
N ILE A 107 26.55 -13.49 -10.20
CA ILE A 107 27.77 -12.67 -10.16
C ILE A 107 28.97 -13.51 -9.68
N LEU A 108 28.81 -14.28 -8.61
CA LEU A 108 29.88 -15.15 -8.08
C LEU A 108 30.24 -16.31 -9.02
N ALA A 109 29.31 -16.75 -9.87
CA ALA A 109 29.54 -17.79 -10.87
C ALA A 109 30.21 -17.28 -12.17
N GLY A 110 30.51 -15.98 -12.26
CA GLY A 110 31.18 -15.36 -13.42
C GLY A 110 30.26 -14.63 -14.39
N GLY A 111 29.04 -14.31 -13.97
CA GLY A 111 28.03 -13.60 -14.76
C GLY A 111 27.14 -14.53 -15.60
N ALA A 112 26.14 -13.95 -16.26
CA ALA A 112 25.22 -14.65 -17.16
C ALA A 112 25.23 -14.01 -18.55
N ASP A 113 25.22 -14.86 -19.58
CA ASP A 113 25.14 -14.41 -20.97
C ASP A 113 23.68 -14.04 -21.31
N VAL A 114 23.28 -12.85 -20.87
CA VAL A 114 21.99 -12.28 -21.22
C VAL A 114 22.12 -11.57 -22.56
N THR A 115 21.27 -11.93 -23.51
CA THR A 115 21.25 -11.26 -24.81
C THR A 115 20.90 -9.79 -24.63
N ALA A 116 21.86 -8.89 -24.84
CA ALA A 116 21.66 -7.44 -24.74
C ALA A 116 20.46 -6.96 -25.58
N GLY A 117 20.20 -7.61 -26.72
CA GLY A 117 19.02 -7.35 -27.56
C GLY A 117 17.69 -7.59 -26.84
N SER A 118 17.60 -8.58 -25.95
CA SER A 118 16.38 -8.87 -25.17
C SER A 118 16.12 -7.80 -24.11
N LEU A 119 17.18 -7.32 -23.44
CA LEU A 119 17.10 -6.21 -22.48
C LEU A 119 16.64 -4.92 -23.15
N VAL A 120 17.19 -4.60 -24.33
CA VAL A 120 16.79 -3.41 -25.11
C VAL A 120 15.35 -3.54 -25.59
N ALA A 121 14.97 -4.68 -26.18
CA ALA A 121 13.64 -4.90 -26.71
C ALA A 121 12.58 -4.80 -25.60
N TYR A 122 12.81 -5.48 -24.47
CA TYR A 122 11.90 -5.42 -23.33
C TYR A 122 11.86 -4.02 -22.73
N GLY A 123 13.02 -3.45 -22.36
CA GLY A 123 13.10 -2.15 -21.71
C GLY A 123 12.48 -1.02 -22.52
N ALA A 124 12.64 -1.03 -23.85
CA ALA A 124 12.01 -0.06 -24.73
C ALA A 124 10.48 -0.23 -24.78
N VAL A 125 10.00 -1.46 -24.96
CA VAL A 125 8.55 -1.74 -25.04
C VAL A 125 7.87 -1.43 -23.70
N SER A 126 8.43 -1.91 -22.58
CA SER A 126 7.86 -1.69 -21.25
C SER A 126 7.86 -0.22 -20.86
N ALA A 127 8.93 0.53 -21.17
CA ALA A 127 8.99 1.96 -20.92
C ALA A 127 7.95 2.73 -21.73
N VAL A 128 7.83 2.44 -23.03
CA VAL A 128 6.84 3.11 -23.91
C VAL A 128 5.42 2.85 -23.42
N VAL A 129 5.07 1.58 -23.14
CA VAL A 129 3.73 1.24 -22.65
C VAL A 129 3.48 1.92 -21.29
N SER A 130 4.43 1.86 -20.37
CA SER A 130 4.27 2.46 -19.03
C SER A 130 4.06 3.97 -19.09
N ILE A 131 4.81 4.68 -19.96
CA ILE A 131 4.67 6.12 -20.15
C ILE A 131 3.31 6.47 -20.79
N ILE A 132 2.86 5.68 -21.76
CA ILE A 132 1.55 5.89 -22.41
C ILE A 132 0.42 5.75 -21.38
N ILE A 133 0.43 4.68 -20.57
CA ILE A 133 -0.62 4.46 -19.58
C ILE A 133 -0.53 5.51 -18.46
N TRP A 134 0.67 5.84 -17.98
CA TRP A 134 0.87 6.88 -16.98
C TRP A 134 0.26 8.22 -17.42
N ARG A 135 0.51 8.64 -18.67
CA ARG A 135 -0.08 9.88 -19.22
C ARG A 135 -1.57 9.77 -19.44
N TYR A 136 -2.06 8.64 -19.94
CA TYR A 136 -3.48 8.41 -20.15
C TYR A 136 -4.25 8.51 -18.83
N VAL A 137 -3.89 7.71 -17.83
CA VAL A 137 -4.54 7.68 -16.52
C VAL A 137 -4.44 9.04 -15.82
N GLY A 138 -3.29 9.71 -15.88
CA GLY A 138 -3.08 11.04 -15.28
C GLY A 138 -3.84 12.19 -15.96
N GLN A 139 -4.48 11.94 -17.11
CA GLN A 139 -5.30 12.91 -17.84
C GLN A 139 -6.81 12.63 -17.78
N VAL A 140 -7.23 11.44 -17.35
CA VAL A 140 -8.67 11.05 -17.34
C VAL A 140 -9.44 11.85 -16.31
N ASP A 141 -9.04 11.79 -15.04
CA ASP A 141 -9.65 12.56 -13.96
C ASP A 141 -8.63 12.69 -12.81
N ARG A 142 -8.19 13.92 -12.55
CA ARG A 142 -7.21 14.22 -11.49
C ARG A 142 -7.84 14.33 -10.10
N THR A 143 -9.16 14.26 -10.02
CA THR A 143 -9.89 14.32 -8.74
C THR A 143 -10.19 12.93 -8.18
N SER A 144 -10.02 11.86 -8.97
CA SER A 144 -10.15 10.48 -8.50
C SER A 144 -8.87 10.01 -7.81
N ASP A 145 -9.00 9.66 -6.52
CA ASP A 145 -7.90 9.07 -5.76
C ASP A 145 -7.43 7.73 -6.34
N LEU A 146 -8.34 6.95 -6.94
CA LEU A 146 -8.02 5.68 -7.58
C LEU A 146 -7.14 5.87 -8.81
N LEU A 147 -7.47 6.85 -9.68
CA LEU A 147 -6.67 7.14 -10.86
C LEU A 147 -5.35 7.81 -10.50
N VAL A 148 -5.31 8.64 -9.45
CA VAL A 148 -4.06 9.21 -8.93
C VAL A 148 -3.14 8.11 -8.39
N ALA A 149 -3.67 7.16 -7.63
CA ALA A 149 -2.92 6.01 -7.14
C ALA A 149 -2.40 5.15 -8.31
N GLU A 150 -3.24 4.87 -9.30
CA GLU A 150 -2.88 4.09 -10.49
C GLU A 150 -1.78 4.80 -11.30
N ALA A 151 -1.88 6.13 -11.49
CA ALA A 151 -0.84 6.91 -12.16
C ALA A 151 0.50 6.88 -11.39
N ARG A 152 0.48 6.91 -10.05
CA ARG A 152 1.71 6.75 -9.26
C ARG A 152 2.35 5.37 -9.46
N GLN A 153 1.53 4.32 -9.53
CA GLN A 153 2.00 2.96 -9.81
C GLN A 153 2.67 2.87 -11.18
N TRP A 154 2.02 3.40 -12.23
CA TRP A 154 2.62 3.44 -13.57
C TRP A 154 3.87 4.32 -13.66
N GLY A 155 3.94 5.40 -12.86
CA GLY A 155 5.16 6.19 -12.71
C GLY A 155 6.32 5.38 -12.13
N ALA A 156 6.06 4.56 -11.10
CA ALA A 156 7.06 3.66 -10.54
C ALA A 156 7.48 2.58 -11.53
N SER A 157 6.53 1.97 -12.27
CA SER A 157 6.83 1.02 -13.35
C SER A 157 7.66 1.66 -14.48
N ALA A 158 7.36 2.91 -14.85
CA ALA A 158 8.13 3.66 -15.83
C ALA A 158 9.56 3.94 -15.33
N ALA A 159 9.73 4.28 -14.05
CA ALA A 159 11.05 4.47 -13.45
C ALA A 159 11.87 3.17 -13.43
N PHE A 160 11.24 2.03 -13.10
CA PHE A 160 11.89 0.72 -13.17
C PHE A 160 12.26 0.34 -14.62
N SER A 161 11.36 0.59 -15.57
CA SER A 161 11.64 0.36 -17.00
C SER A 161 12.78 1.24 -17.51
N ALA A 162 12.88 2.49 -17.02
CA ALA A 162 14.00 3.37 -17.33
C ALA A 162 15.33 2.85 -16.77
N LEU A 163 15.34 2.30 -15.54
CA LEU A 163 16.50 1.62 -14.98
C LEU A 163 16.98 0.48 -15.89
N VAL A 164 16.05 -0.38 -16.34
CA VAL A 164 16.35 -1.48 -17.26
C VAL A 164 16.87 -0.97 -18.60
N ALA A 165 16.26 0.08 -19.17
CA ALA A 165 16.68 0.68 -20.43
C ALA A 165 18.10 1.28 -20.36
N VAL A 166 18.42 1.99 -19.27
CA VAL A 166 19.77 2.51 -19.02
C VAL A 166 20.77 1.36 -18.92
N GLY A 167 20.43 0.30 -18.17
CA GLY A 167 21.24 -0.90 -18.09
C GLY A 167 21.48 -1.56 -19.46
N ALA A 168 20.46 -1.63 -20.30
CA ALA A 168 20.57 -2.17 -21.65
C ALA A 168 21.55 -1.37 -22.53
N VAL A 169 21.52 -0.02 -22.45
CA VAL A 169 22.48 0.86 -23.13
C VAL A 169 23.90 0.61 -22.61
N VAL A 170 24.07 0.49 -21.29
CA VAL A 170 25.37 0.18 -20.68
C VAL A 170 25.90 -1.17 -21.17
N ALA A 171 25.07 -2.22 -21.19
CA ALA A 171 25.46 -3.54 -21.73
C ALA A 171 25.90 -3.45 -23.20
N MET A 172 25.19 -2.68 -24.03
CA MET A 172 25.55 -2.50 -25.45
C MET A 172 26.88 -1.77 -25.67
N ILE A 173 27.25 -0.85 -24.76
CA ILE A 173 28.53 -0.13 -24.82
C ILE A 173 29.65 -1.07 -24.36
N LEU A 174 29.44 -1.77 -23.24
CA LEU A 174 30.42 -2.72 -22.69
C LEU A 174 30.75 -3.83 -23.69
N GLY A 175 29.74 -4.45 -24.31
CA GLY A 175 29.94 -5.49 -25.33
C GLY A 175 30.65 -5.02 -26.62
N ARG A 176 30.88 -3.71 -26.80
CA ARG A 176 31.68 -3.15 -27.90
C ARG A 176 33.08 -2.68 -27.51
N THR A 177 33.43 -2.78 -26.23
CA THR A 177 34.73 -2.37 -25.69
C THR A 177 35.56 -3.59 -25.31
N ASP A 178 36.86 -3.41 -25.05
CA ASP A 178 37.77 -4.49 -24.63
C ASP A 178 37.39 -5.12 -23.27
N PHE A 179 36.43 -4.53 -22.55
CA PHE A 179 35.83 -5.03 -21.31
C PHE A 179 34.64 -5.96 -21.57
N SER A 180 34.71 -6.81 -22.60
CA SER A 180 33.58 -7.65 -23.02
C SER A 180 32.97 -8.50 -21.90
N ASP A 181 33.77 -9.01 -20.95
CA ASP A 181 33.27 -9.81 -19.82
C ASP A 181 32.37 -9.04 -18.83
N ALA A 182 32.41 -7.70 -18.86
CA ALA A 182 31.63 -6.87 -17.94
C ALA A 182 30.13 -6.85 -18.29
N ASP A 183 29.75 -7.14 -19.54
CA ASP A 183 28.34 -7.15 -19.96
C ASP A 183 27.53 -8.25 -19.27
N ARG A 184 28.18 -9.37 -18.94
CA ARG A 184 27.63 -10.57 -18.25
C ARG A 184 27.10 -10.29 -16.84
N TYR A 185 27.49 -9.17 -16.25
CA TYR A 185 27.08 -8.79 -14.90
C TYR A 185 25.93 -7.77 -14.89
N VAL A 186 25.64 -7.14 -16.04
CA VAL A 186 24.70 -6.01 -16.10
C VAL A 186 23.31 -6.43 -15.63
N ASP A 187 22.80 -7.57 -16.07
CA ASP A 187 21.48 -8.06 -15.70
C ASP A 187 21.36 -8.28 -14.18
N SER A 188 22.32 -8.97 -13.55
CA SER A 188 22.33 -9.20 -12.11
C SER A 188 22.51 -7.91 -11.29
N VAL A 189 23.30 -6.94 -11.78
CA VAL A 189 23.40 -5.62 -11.15
C VAL A 189 22.07 -4.88 -11.22
N LEU A 190 21.36 -4.94 -12.36
CA LEU A 190 20.03 -4.35 -12.49
C LEU A 190 19.00 -5.01 -11.57
N VAL A 191 19.09 -6.33 -11.34
CA VAL A 191 18.26 -7.02 -10.33
C VAL A 191 18.51 -6.44 -8.95
N LEU A 192 19.77 -6.27 -8.53
CA LEU A 192 20.09 -5.74 -7.20
C LEU A 192 19.61 -4.30 -7.03
N LEU A 193 19.79 -3.45 -8.05
CA LEU A 193 19.26 -2.08 -8.07
C LEU A 193 17.73 -2.08 -8.04
N GLY A 194 17.10 -2.96 -8.82
CA GLY A 194 15.65 -3.14 -8.84
C GLY A 194 15.10 -3.58 -7.47
N CYS A 195 15.75 -4.54 -6.80
CA CYS A 195 15.41 -4.94 -5.46
C CYS A 195 15.52 -3.77 -4.46
N ALA A 196 16.63 -3.03 -4.49
CA ALA A 196 16.82 -1.87 -3.61
C ALA A 196 15.73 -0.80 -3.81
N MET A 197 15.32 -0.58 -5.06
CA MET A 197 14.23 0.34 -5.41
C MET A 197 12.85 -0.16 -4.94
N LEU A 198 12.59 -1.47 -5.01
CA LEU A 198 11.29 -2.06 -4.70
C LEU A 198 11.07 -2.36 -3.21
N VAL A 199 12.12 -2.65 -2.42
CA VAL A 199 12.04 -3.05 -0.99
C VAL A 199 11.23 -2.09 -0.09
N PRO A 200 11.32 -0.74 -0.22
CA PRO A 200 10.62 0.18 0.69
C PRO A 200 9.11 -0.03 0.73
N GLN A 201 8.49 -0.37 -0.41
CA GLN A 201 7.04 -0.54 -0.51
C GLN A 201 6.51 -1.74 0.31
N PRO A 202 6.95 -2.99 0.08
CA PRO A 202 6.47 -4.14 0.85
C PRO A 202 6.96 -4.12 2.31
N TYR A 203 8.09 -3.48 2.61
CA TYR A 203 8.52 -3.24 3.99
C TYR A 203 7.52 -2.32 4.74
N ALA A 204 7.10 -1.23 4.11
CA ALA A 204 6.08 -0.34 4.69
C ALA A 204 4.75 -1.07 4.90
N LEU A 205 4.31 -1.90 3.94
CA LEU A 205 3.10 -2.72 4.10
C LEU A 205 3.20 -3.64 5.31
N LEU A 206 4.31 -4.37 5.45
CA LEU A 206 4.53 -5.29 6.56
C LEU A 206 4.59 -4.55 7.90
N ARG A 207 5.35 -3.45 7.98
CA ARG A 207 5.49 -2.65 9.20
C ARG A 207 4.13 -2.09 9.66
N THR A 208 3.40 -1.44 8.76
CA THR A 208 2.09 -0.86 9.08
C THR A 208 1.11 -1.93 9.51
N ALA A 209 1.04 -3.06 8.81
CA ALA A 209 0.17 -4.16 9.17
C ALA A 209 0.52 -4.79 10.53
N LEU A 210 1.80 -4.92 10.88
CA LEU A 210 2.21 -5.42 12.19
C LEU A 210 1.86 -4.46 13.31
N ILE A 211 2.06 -3.15 13.11
CA ILE A 211 1.64 -2.13 14.09
C ILE A 211 0.14 -2.21 14.30
N GLU A 212 -0.63 -2.34 13.22
CA GLU A 212 -2.08 -2.47 13.26
C GLU A 212 -2.56 -3.73 14.00
N LEU A 213 -1.88 -4.87 13.79
CA LEU A 213 -2.18 -6.12 14.51
C LEU A 213 -1.84 -6.08 15.99
N LEU A 214 -0.91 -5.22 16.38
CA LEU A 214 -0.53 -4.98 17.78
C LEU A 214 -1.34 -3.84 18.40
N GLU A 215 -2.47 -3.46 17.77
CA GLU A 215 -3.35 -2.37 18.23
C GLU A 215 -2.62 -1.03 18.37
N GLY A 216 -1.65 -0.80 17.48
CA GLY A 216 -0.90 0.45 17.45
C GLY A 216 -1.77 1.65 17.07
N ALA A 217 -1.26 2.83 17.43
CA ALA A 217 -1.91 4.10 17.13
C ALA A 217 -2.12 4.28 15.61
N PRO A 218 -3.23 4.94 15.20
CA PRO A 218 -3.48 5.24 13.79
C PRO A 218 -2.45 6.23 13.23
N GLY A 219 -2.45 6.46 11.91
CA GLY A 219 -1.53 7.44 11.30
C GLY A 219 -1.70 8.86 11.86
N GLU A 220 -0.63 9.66 11.82
CA GLU A 220 -0.56 10.99 12.44
C GLU A 220 -1.73 11.92 12.07
N ASN A 221 -2.17 11.90 10.81
CA ASN A 221 -3.31 12.72 10.36
C ASN A 221 -4.62 12.34 11.07
N VAL A 222 -4.84 11.05 11.32
CA VAL A 222 -6.03 10.56 12.04
C VAL A 222 -5.91 10.93 13.51
N GLN A 223 -4.73 10.77 14.10
CA GLN A 223 -4.50 11.19 15.48
C GLN A 223 -4.78 12.68 15.64
N ALA A 224 -4.22 13.55 14.79
CA ALA A 224 -4.44 14.99 14.85
C ALA A 224 -5.93 15.35 14.78
N ARG A 225 -6.68 14.69 13.89
CA ARG A 225 -8.13 14.91 13.74
C ARG A 225 -8.93 14.48 14.97
N VAL A 226 -8.54 13.37 15.60
CA VAL A 226 -9.16 12.88 16.86
C VAL A 226 -8.86 13.85 18.01
N HIS A 227 -7.64 14.37 18.10
CA HIS A 227 -7.29 15.38 19.11
C HIS A 227 -8.05 16.69 18.88
N GLU A 228 -8.22 17.14 17.64
CA GLU A 228 -9.05 18.31 17.35
C GLU A 228 -10.51 18.09 17.76
N ALA A 229 -11.07 16.91 17.46
CA ALA A 229 -12.42 16.56 17.86
C ALA A 229 -12.60 16.50 19.38
N ILE A 230 -11.63 15.94 20.12
CA ILE A 230 -11.74 15.84 21.58
C ILE A 230 -11.62 17.22 22.24
N THR A 231 -10.77 18.11 21.71
CA THR A 231 -10.67 19.49 22.19
C THR A 231 -11.99 20.24 21.98
N ALA A 232 -12.62 20.12 20.81
CA ALA A 232 -13.90 20.77 20.56
C ALA A 232 -15.00 20.28 21.51
N VAL A 233 -15.07 18.97 21.78
CA VAL A 233 -16.02 18.39 22.73
C VAL A 233 -15.74 18.85 24.16
N ARG A 234 -14.47 18.97 24.56
CA ARG A 234 -14.12 19.50 25.88
C ARG A 234 -14.60 20.93 26.07
N ASP A 235 -14.39 21.77 25.07
CA ASP A 235 -14.81 23.17 25.11
C ASP A 235 -16.34 23.31 25.13
N GLU A 236 -17.07 22.45 24.39
CA GLU A 236 -18.53 22.43 24.36
C GLU A 236 -19.14 22.06 25.73
N PHE A 237 -18.55 21.07 26.40
CA PHE A 237 -19.10 20.46 27.61
C PHE A 237 -18.42 20.91 28.91
N GLY A 238 -17.36 21.72 28.84
CA GLY A 238 -16.59 22.17 30.00
C GLY A 238 -15.84 21.03 30.71
N LEU A 239 -15.29 20.09 29.93
CA LEU A 239 -14.55 18.93 30.45
C LEU A 239 -13.03 19.19 30.46
N ASP A 240 -12.35 18.63 31.47
CA ASP A 240 -10.89 18.65 31.57
C ASP A 240 -10.20 17.78 30.50
N GLU A 241 -8.86 17.75 30.50
CA GLU A 241 -8.09 16.86 29.61
C GLU A 241 -8.38 15.38 29.94
N PRO A 242 -8.85 14.57 28.97
CA PRO A 242 -9.07 13.15 29.19
C PRO A 242 -7.75 12.37 29.09
N THR A 243 -7.73 11.16 29.67
CA THR A 243 -6.81 10.16 29.17
C THR A 243 -7.38 9.59 27.87
N LEU A 244 -6.64 9.73 26.77
CA LEU A 244 -7.07 9.37 25.43
C LEU A 244 -6.17 8.25 24.88
N THR A 245 -6.79 7.11 24.58
CA THR A 245 -6.12 6.01 23.88
C THR A 245 -6.84 5.74 22.57
N MET A 246 -6.07 5.51 21.51
CA MET A 246 -6.64 5.20 20.21
C MET A 246 -5.83 4.12 19.49
N SER A 247 -6.53 3.17 18.89
CA SER A 247 -5.96 2.13 18.06
C SER A 247 -6.79 1.94 16.79
N LYS A 248 -6.18 1.39 15.75
CA LYS A 248 -6.86 1.15 14.47
C LYS A 248 -6.65 -0.28 14.05
N VAL A 249 -7.73 -0.94 13.64
CA VAL A 249 -7.69 -2.30 13.08
C VAL A 249 -8.71 -2.43 11.95
N GLY A 250 -8.24 -2.80 10.76
CA GLY A 250 -9.01 -2.84 9.53
C GLY A 250 -9.64 -1.47 9.23
N ARG A 251 -10.96 -1.43 9.20
CA ARG A 251 -11.73 -0.19 9.05
C ARG A 251 -12.17 0.43 10.37
N LYS A 252 -11.92 -0.23 11.50
CA LYS A 252 -12.32 0.25 12.82
C LYS A 252 -11.27 1.13 13.46
N LEU A 253 -11.74 2.21 14.05
CA LEU A 253 -10.95 3.13 14.85
C LEU A 253 -11.48 3.05 16.29
N TYR A 254 -10.73 2.39 17.17
CA TYR A 254 -11.05 2.31 18.58
C TYR A 254 -10.54 3.56 19.25
N ILE A 255 -11.42 4.26 19.97
CA ILE A 255 -11.07 5.44 20.75
C ILE A 255 -11.68 5.26 22.13
N GLU A 256 -10.81 5.32 23.13
CA GLU A 256 -11.17 5.31 24.53
C GLU A 256 -10.77 6.66 25.12
N ALA A 257 -11.74 7.40 25.66
CA ALA A 257 -11.49 8.66 26.33
C ALA A 257 -12.16 8.64 27.71
N THR A 258 -11.34 8.82 28.74
CA THR A 258 -11.80 8.87 30.13
C THR A 258 -11.60 10.27 30.68
N PHE A 259 -12.70 10.90 31.10
CA PHE A 259 -12.68 12.24 31.68
C PHE A 259 -12.89 12.16 33.19
N MET A 260 -12.14 12.98 33.92
CA MET A 260 -12.38 13.21 35.34
C MET A 260 -13.49 14.26 35.51
N VAL A 261 -14.48 13.97 36.34
CA VAL A 261 -15.59 14.88 36.64
C VAL A 261 -15.84 14.98 38.14
N ALA A 262 -16.48 16.06 38.58
CA ALA A 262 -16.82 16.23 39.98
C ALA A 262 -17.94 15.26 40.41
N PRO A 263 -17.94 14.78 41.67
CA PRO A 263 -19.03 13.96 42.19
C PRO A 263 -20.38 14.65 42.04
N HIS A 264 -21.37 13.90 41.54
CA HIS A 264 -22.76 14.36 41.38
C HIS A 264 -22.96 15.54 40.41
N SER A 265 -21.98 15.84 39.53
CA SER A 265 -22.11 16.91 38.54
C SER A 265 -22.56 16.46 37.16
N TRP A 266 -22.59 15.15 36.90
CA TRP A 266 -22.98 14.55 35.63
C TRP A 266 -23.99 13.42 35.83
N ASP A 267 -24.87 13.27 34.85
CA ASP A 267 -25.76 12.13 34.69
C ASP A 267 -25.42 11.35 33.40
N ILE A 268 -26.08 10.21 33.23
CA ILE A 268 -25.88 9.33 32.07
C ILE A 268 -26.29 10.04 30.76
N ASP A 269 -27.33 10.88 30.82
CA ASP A 269 -27.80 11.64 29.66
C ASP A 269 -26.75 12.65 29.16
N GLY A 270 -26.00 13.27 30.09
CA GLY A 270 -24.86 14.13 29.80
C GLY A 270 -23.70 13.36 29.16
N GLU A 271 -23.33 12.21 29.71
CA GLU A 271 -22.31 11.33 29.11
C GLU A 271 -22.70 10.91 27.68
N ASP A 272 -23.97 10.54 27.47
CA ASP A 272 -24.49 10.21 26.14
C ASP A 272 -24.45 11.40 25.18
N ALA A 273 -24.63 12.63 25.67
CA ALA A 273 -24.51 13.84 24.86
C ALA A 273 -23.06 14.06 24.40
N VAL A 274 -22.08 13.88 25.29
CA VAL A 274 -20.64 13.93 24.96
C VAL A 274 -20.31 12.88 23.90
N ARG A 275 -20.75 11.63 24.10
CA ARG A 275 -20.52 10.53 23.14
C ARG A 275 -21.10 10.85 21.76
N ARG A 276 -22.31 11.42 21.70
CA ARG A 276 -22.97 11.83 20.44
C ARG A 276 -22.26 12.99 19.75
N SER A 277 -21.82 14.00 20.48
CA SER A 277 -21.06 15.13 19.92
C SER A 277 -19.72 14.66 19.35
N PHE A 278 -19.00 13.82 20.07
CA PHE A 278 -17.74 13.26 19.61
C PHE A 278 -17.89 12.37 18.37
N ALA A 279 -18.91 11.49 18.35
CA ALA A 279 -19.21 10.66 17.18
C ALA A 279 -19.53 11.51 15.94
N THR A 280 -20.31 12.58 16.10
CA THR A 280 -20.65 13.50 15.01
C THR A 280 -19.40 14.22 14.49
N SER A 281 -18.51 14.61 15.40
CA SER A 281 -17.25 15.27 15.10
C SER A 281 -16.24 14.38 14.40
N LEU A 282 -16.47 13.07 14.28
CA LEU A 282 -15.57 12.14 13.57
C LEU A 282 -16.19 11.56 12.29
N ALA A 283 -17.39 12.02 11.90
CA ALA A 283 -18.15 11.46 10.79
C ALA A 283 -17.49 11.66 9.40
N ASP A 284 -16.51 12.57 9.29
CA ASP A 284 -15.71 12.82 8.09
C ASP A 284 -14.56 11.80 7.91
N LEU A 285 -14.20 11.05 8.94
CA LEU A 285 -13.16 10.05 8.85
C LEU A 285 -13.63 8.82 8.04
N PRO A 286 -12.76 8.23 7.20
CA PRO A 286 -13.09 7.05 6.40
C PRO A 286 -13.04 5.74 7.20
N TYR A 287 -13.35 5.79 8.51
CA TYR A 287 -13.28 4.67 9.44
C TYR A 287 -14.61 4.50 10.17
N GLU A 288 -14.85 3.30 10.70
CA GLU A 288 -15.96 3.04 11.63
C GLU A 288 -15.47 3.31 13.06
N PRO A 289 -15.87 4.43 13.69
CA PRO A 289 -15.44 4.73 15.04
C PRO A 289 -16.11 3.79 16.04
N TRP A 290 -15.31 3.14 16.86
CA TRP A 290 -15.74 2.42 18.06
C TRP A 290 -15.35 3.27 19.27
N LEU A 291 -16.33 3.99 19.82
CA LEU A 291 -16.11 4.99 20.84
C LEU A 291 -16.49 4.46 22.22
N ASN A 292 -15.55 4.51 23.14
CA ASN A 292 -15.82 4.39 24.57
C ASN A 292 -15.50 5.72 25.23
N ILE A 293 -16.52 6.41 25.72
CA ILE A 293 -16.37 7.64 26.49
C ILE A 293 -16.83 7.31 27.90
N GLU A 294 -15.93 7.49 28.86
CA GLU A 294 -16.19 7.23 30.27
C GLU A 294 -16.01 8.52 31.07
N LEU A 295 -16.95 8.81 31.96
CA LEU A 295 -16.83 9.87 32.96
C LEU A 295 -16.62 9.22 34.33
N THR A 296 -15.53 9.57 35.00
CA THR A 296 -15.21 9.02 36.33
C THR A 296 -15.00 10.13 37.33
N THR A 297 -15.32 9.86 38.59
CA THR A 297 -15.00 10.72 39.74
C THR A 297 -13.77 10.22 40.50
N ASP A 298 -13.24 9.05 40.13
CA ASP A 298 -12.10 8.42 40.80
C ASP A 298 -10.84 8.56 39.93
N PRO A 299 -9.83 9.33 40.38
CA PRO A 299 -8.56 9.46 39.69
C PRO A 299 -7.84 8.13 39.43
N ALA A 300 -8.10 7.08 40.23
CA ALA A 300 -7.49 5.77 40.03
C ALA A 300 -8.05 5.01 38.81
N LEU A 301 -9.20 5.44 38.28
CA LEU A 301 -9.82 4.88 37.08
C LEU A 301 -9.45 5.64 35.79
N MET A 302 -8.62 6.70 35.90
CA MET A 302 -8.02 7.38 34.76
C MET A 302 -6.86 6.53 34.23
N LEU A 303 -7.19 5.48 33.46
CA LEU A 303 -6.24 4.61 32.75
C LEU A 303 -5.66 5.29 31.52
#